data_AF-A0A8J7YC26-F1
#
_entry.id   AF-A0A8J7YC26-F1
#
_cell.length_a   1.000
_cell.length_b   1.000
_cell.length_c   1.000
_cell.angle_alpha   90.00
_cell.angle_beta   90.00
_cell.angle_gamma   90.00
#
_symmetry.space_group_name_H-M   'P 1'
#
loop_
_entity.id
_entity.type
_entity.pdbx_description
1 polymer ?
#
loop_
_entity_poly.entity_id
_entity_poly.type
_entity_poly.pdbx_seq_one_letter_code
_entity_poly.pdbx_strand_id
1 'polypeptide(L)' 'MSTPSGYEVAIDRLEAALNADDGAAKDYEIREALQYLHIESDSAPTSSEGEAEPSR' A
#
# COMPACT_ATOMS: atom_id res chain seq x y z
N MET A 1 -7.99 -1.39 -21.38
CA MET A 1 -7.20 -2.15 -20.39
C MET A 1 -7.23 -1.34 -19.11
N SER A 2 -7.81 -1.87 -18.04
CA SER A 2 -7.80 -1.19 -16.73
C SER A 2 -6.42 -1.33 -16.11
N THR A 3 -5.89 -0.26 -15.52
CA THR A 3 -4.66 -0.34 -14.72
C THR A 3 -4.95 -1.10 -13.44
N PRO A 4 -4.13 -2.09 -13.04
CA PRO A 4 -4.32 -2.79 -11.78
C PRO A 4 -4.23 -1.79 -10.62
N SER A 5 -5.07 -1.99 -9.63
CA SER A 5 -5.06 -1.22 -8.38
C SER A 5 -3.75 -1.46 -7.60
N GLY A 6 -3.37 -0.50 -6.75
CA GLY A 6 -2.19 -0.65 -5.88
C GLY A 6 -2.27 -1.92 -5.03
N TYR A 7 -3.46 -2.23 -4.50
CA TYR A 7 -3.77 -3.45 -3.79
C TYR A 7 -3.51 -4.74 -4.59
N GLU A 8 -3.96 -4.82 -5.85
CA GLU A 8 -3.72 -5.99 -6.71
C GLU A 8 -2.22 -6.21 -6.94
N VAL A 9 -1.48 -5.11 -7.22
CA VAL A 9 -0.02 -5.18 -7.38
C VAL A 9 0.67 -5.60 -6.07
N ALA A 10 0.17 -5.15 -4.92
CA ALA A 10 0.72 -5.56 -3.62
C ALA A 10 0.53 -7.06 -3.35
N ILE A 11 -0.62 -7.63 -3.72
CA ILE A 11 -0.87 -9.08 -3.58
C ILE A 11 0.11 -9.86 -4.46
N ASP A 12 0.27 -9.50 -5.72
CA ASP A 12 1.20 -10.17 -6.63
C ASP A 12 2.63 -10.20 -6.06
N ARG A 13 3.05 -9.10 -5.44
CA ARG A 13 4.36 -8.98 -4.78
C ARG A 13 4.47 -9.88 -3.55
N LEU A 14 3.43 -9.98 -2.73
CA LEU A 14 3.41 -10.87 -1.58
C LEU A 14 3.45 -12.35 -2.01
N GLU A 15 2.74 -12.72 -3.07
CA GLU A 15 2.80 -14.06 -3.63
C GLU A 15 4.20 -14.39 -4.18
N ALA A 16 4.85 -13.44 -4.84
CA ALA A 16 6.25 -13.59 -5.28
C ALA A 16 7.20 -13.77 -4.07
N ALA A 17 7.01 -13.00 -2.99
CA ALA A 17 7.81 -13.12 -1.77
C ALA A 17 7.67 -14.50 -1.10
N LEU A 18 6.46 -15.09 -1.13
CA LEU A 18 6.20 -16.41 -0.58
C LEU A 18 6.87 -17.52 -1.38
N ASN A 19 7.00 -17.34 -2.69
CA ASN A 19 7.65 -18.29 -3.60
C ASN A 19 9.16 -18.04 -3.77
N ALA A 20 9.72 -17.02 -3.13
CA ALA A 20 11.15 -16.72 -3.20
C ALA A 20 11.96 -17.65 -2.29
N ASP A 21 12.92 -18.36 -2.88
CA ASP A 21 13.87 -19.24 -2.18
C ASP A 21 15.03 -18.47 -1.51
N ASP A 22 15.27 -17.24 -1.94
CA ASP A 22 16.31 -16.36 -1.40
C ASP A 22 15.74 -15.31 -0.45
N GLY A 23 16.43 -15.09 0.68
CA GLY A 23 16.02 -14.15 1.71
C GLY A 23 16.01 -12.69 1.22
N ALA A 24 16.99 -12.30 0.40
CA ALA A 24 17.05 -10.93 -0.13
C ALA A 24 15.95 -10.69 -1.18
N ALA A 25 15.63 -11.69 -2.00
CA ALA A 25 14.50 -11.64 -2.92
C ALA A 25 13.16 -11.51 -2.17
N LYS A 26 12.96 -12.29 -1.10
CA LYS A 26 11.79 -12.17 -0.23
C LYS A 26 11.66 -10.77 0.38
N ASP A 27 12.73 -10.24 0.94
CA ASP A 27 12.73 -8.91 1.56
C ASP A 27 12.46 -7.79 0.55
N TYR A 28 12.96 -7.93 -0.68
CA TYR A 28 12.68 -7.01 -1.77
C TYR A 28 11.19 -7.00 -2.12
N GLU A 29 10.60 -8.17 -2.39
CA GLU A 29 9.19 -8.26 -2.79
C GLU A 29 8.25 -7.79 -1.67
N ILE A 30 8.57 -8.05 -0.40
CA ILE A 30 7.82 -7.53 0.75
C ILE A 30 7.88 -5.99 0.80
N ARG A 31 9.06 -5.39 0.58
CA ARG A 31 9.21 -3.92 0.59
C ARG A 31 8.42 -3.28 -0.54
N GLU A 32 8.40 -3.88 -1.71
CA GLU A 32 7.59 -3.41 -2.83
C GLU A 32 6.10 -3.48 -2.49
N ALA A 33 5.61 -4.62 -1.98
CA ALA A 33 4.21 -4.77 -1.58
C ALA A 33 3.76 -3.69 -0.57
N LEU A 34 4.59 -3.40 0.44
CA LEU A 34 4.29 -2.38 1.44
C LEU A 34 4.25 -0.97 0.88
N GLN A 35 5.05 -0.66 -0.14
CA GLN A 35 5.01 0.63 -0.82
C GLN A 35 3.68 0.81 -1.56
N TYR A 36 3.23 -0.20 -2.31
CA TYR A 36 1.94 -0.14 -3.01
C TYR A 36 0.75 0.03 -2.04
N LEU A 37 0.77 -0.66 -0.89
CA LEU A 37 -0.27 -0.52 0.14
C LEU A 37 -0.25 0.86 0.82
N HIS A 38 0.93 1.44 1.06
CA HIS A 38 1.04 2.79 1.62
C HIS A 38 0.59 3.87 0.63
N ILE A 39 0.91 3.73 -0.66
CA ILE A 39 0.46 4.69 -1.69
C ILE A 39 -1.07 4.75 -1.73
N GLU A 40 -1.75 3.61 -1.58
CA GLU A 40 -3.21 3.57 -1.52
C GLU A 40 -3.75 4.16 -0.21
N SER A 41 -3.05 3.96 0.91
CA SER A 41 -3.43 4.51 2.22
C SER A 41 -3.27 6.03 2.31
N ASP A 42 -2.26 6.61 1.65
CA ASP A 42 -2.02 8.07 1.59
C ASP A 42 -2.92 8.75 0.54
N SER A 43 -3.33 8.01 -0.49
CA SER A 43 -4.27 8.49 -1.52
C SER A 43 -5.73 8.44 -1.08
N ALA A 44 -6.04 7.77 0.04
CA ALA A 44 -7.33 7.90 0.68
C ALA A 44 -7.43 9.32 1.26
N PRO A 45 -8.35 10.17 0.78
CA PRO A 45 -8.56 11.47 1.41
C PRO A 45 -8.93 11.19 2.87
N THR A 46 -8.14 11.74 3.78
CA THR A 46 -8.54 11.92 5.17
C THR A 46 -9.90 12.62 5.18
N SER A 47 -10.98 11.83 5.22
CA SER A 47 -12.31 12.27 5.59
C SER A 47 -12.38 12.09 7.09
N SER A 48 -11.93 13.12 7.81
CA SER A 48 -12.36 13.51 9.17
C SER A 48 -11.44 14.63 9.64
N GLU A 49 -11.88 15.82 10.02
CA GLU A 49 -13.22 16.38 10.17
C GLU A 49 -13.05 17.90 10.09
N GLY A 50 -13.83 18.55 9.23
CA GLY A 50 -14.17 19.93 9.49
C GLY A 50 -15.11 19.96 10.68
N GLU A 51 -14.61 20.30 11.86
CA GLU A 51 -15.45 20.87 12.91
C GLU A 51 -14.90 22.25 13.27
N ALA A 52 -15.75 23.23 13.00
CA ALA A 52 -15.54 24.64 13.22
C ALA A 52 -15.56 24.96 14.73
N GLU A 53 -14.67 25.88 15.13
CA GLU A 53 -14.77 26.96 16.14
C GLU A 53 -15.82 26.89 17.29
N PRO A 54 -15.55 27.45 18.50
CA PRO A 54 -15.23 28.87 18.58
C PRO A 54 -14.24 29.32 19.67
N SER A 55 -13.65 30.47 19.38
CA SER A 55 -13.03 31.37 20.34
C SER A 55 -14.00 31.73 21.49
N ARG A 56 -13.60 31.49 22.74
CA ARG A 56 -13.95 32.36 23.88
C ARG A 56 -13.08 32.12 25.10
#